data_AF-A0A2D7RNZ1-F1
#
_entry.id   AF-A0A2D7RNZ1-F1
#
_cell.length_a   1.000
_cell.length_b   1.000
_cell.length_c   1.000
_cell.angle_alpha   90.00
_cell.angle_beta   90.00
_cell.angle_gamma   90.00
#
_symmetry.space_group_name_H-M   'P 1'
#
loop_
_entity.id
_entity.type
_entity.pdbx_description
1 polymer ?
#
loop_
_entity_poly.entity_id
_entity_poly.type
_entity_poly.pdbx_seq_one_letter_code
_entity_poly.pdbx_strand_id
1 'polypeptide(L)'
;MEKPIVVYTDHIINRTLCYNFAKGSNSLLCHVNKFREYEKTIATYGVLRGTFDIMQKVKNFYYIDHGYFNQSKREFKESRTGVLSLDGYFRIVYNNLIHNGQGNFPDDRLKKLNLDFKKQNTSGSYIILSEPSETMKKIYNKPNWVNETKKLIKNFSDRTLIVHNKFSEKSLDTLLENAWAFVSLQSTAGFKAMLKGVPAYFTEKTLKNINRIEEIESPKIDYKIFNNLAYGQWTLKEIESGEAWLHISSIPKKL
;
A
#
# COMPACT_ATOMS: atom_id res chain seq x y z
N MET A 1 0.32 -23.86 -8.05
CA MET A 1 0.81 -23.16 -6.84
C MET A 1 -0.05 -23.61 -5.66
N GLU A 2 0.55 -23.91 -4.51
CA GLU A 2 -0.23 -24.28 -3.32
C GLU A 2 -1.13 -23.11 -2.88
N LYS A 3 -2.38 -23.41 -2.54
CA LYS A 3 -3.33 -22.42 -2.06
C LYS A 3 -2.95 -21.99 -0.64
N PRO A 4 -3.07 -20.70 -0.29
CA PRO A 4 -2.71 -20.24 1.04
C PRO A 4 -3.69 -20.73 2.10
N ILE A 5 -3.26 -20.84 3.35
CA ILE A 5 -4.18 -20.87 4.49
C ILE A 5 -4.60 -19.44 4.79
N VAL A 6 -5.90 -19.16 4.75
CA VAL A 6 -6.42 -17.82 5.02
C VAL A 6 -6.58 -17.63 6.53
N VAL A 7 -5.72 -16.80 7.10
CA VAL A 7 -5.69 -16.52 8.53
C VAL A 7 -6.61 -15.34 8.84
N TYR A 8 -7.59 -15.54 9.72
CA TYR A 8 -8.57 -14.52 10.10
C TYR A 8 -8.60 -14.26 11.61
N THR A 9 -9.23 -13.15 12.00
CA THR A 9 -9.40 -12.65 13.38
C THR A 9 -10.87 -12.34 13.65
N ASP A 10 -11.23 -12.03 14.90
CA ASP A 10 -12.58 -11.60 15.25
C ASP A 10 -12.97 -10.20 14.73
N HIS A 11 -12.04 -9.46 14.12
CA HIS A 11 -12.36 -8.17 13.51
C HIS A 11 -13.33 -8.36 12.35
N ILE A 12 -14.46 -7.65 12.36
CA ILE A 12 -15.51 -7.81 11.34
C ILE A 12 -14.96 -7.67 9.92
N ILE A 13 -14.15 -6.65 9.65
CA ILE A 13 -13.61 -6.41 8.29
C ILE A 13 -12.62 -7.50 7.88
N ASN A 14 -11.75 -7.94 8.82
CA ASN A 14 -10.80 -9.01 8.52
C ASN A 14 -11.55 -10.32 8.25
N ARG A 15 -12.48 -10.70 9.13
CA ARG A 15 -13.29 -11.91 8.96
C ARG A 15 -14.03 -11.90 7.62
N THR A 16 -14.68 -10.80 7.26
CA THR A 16 -15.40 -10.68 5.99
C THR A 16 -14.47 -10.83 4.79
N LEU A 17 -13.34 -10.11 4.73
CA LEU A 17 -12.44 -10.23 3.58
C LEU A 17 -11.76 -11.59 3.51
N CYS A 18 -11.30 -12.13 4.65
CA CYS A 18 -10.70 -13.45 4.71
C CYS A 18 -11.68 -14.53 4.26
N TYR A 19 -12.96 -14.46 4.68
CA TYR A 19 -13.98 -15.40 4.24
C TYR A 19 -14.20 -15.35 2.72
N ASN A 20 -14.36 -14.14 2.16
CA ASN A 20 -14.55 -13.97 0.71
C ASN A 20 -13.34 -14.43 -0.09
N PHE A 21 -12.12 -14.11 0.38
CA PHE A 21 -10.89 -14.57 -0.27
C PHE A 21 -10.74 -16.08 -0.19
N ALA A 22 -11.05 -16.70 0.96
CA ALA A 22 -11.03 -18.16 1.11
C ALA A 22 -12.04 -18.84 0.18
N LYS A 23 -13.25 -18.29 0.06
CA LYS A 23 -14.27 -18.76 -0.87
C LYS A 23 -13.79 -18.70 -2.32
N GLY A 24 -13.33 -17.54 -2.79
CA GLY A 24 -12.90 -17.38 -4.18
C GLY A 24 -11.63 -18.13 -4.55
N SER A 25 -10.70 -18.30 -3.60
CA SER A 25 -9.49 -19.10 -3.81
C SER A 25 -9.67 -20.60 -3.55
N ASN A 26 -10.83 -21.00 -3.00
CA ASN A 26 -11.09 -22.34 -2.46
C ASN A 26 -9.98 -22.80 -1.50
N SER A 27 -9.67 -21.94 -0.53
CA SER A 27 -8.62 -22.08 0.48
C SER A 27 -9.19 -22.38 1.86
N LEU A 28 -8.38 -22.97 2.74
CA LEU A 28 -8.75 -23.23 4.13
C LEU A 28 -8.77 -21.92 4.95
N LEU A 29 -9.69 -21.84 5.92
CA LEU A 29 -9.74 -20.76 6.91
C LEU A 29 -9.17 -21.25 8.24
N CYS A 30 -8.30 -20.44 8.85
CA CYS A 30 -7.77 -20.72 10.18
C CYS A 30 -7.83 -19.46 11.05
N HIS A 31 -8.37 -19.58 12.26
CA HIS A 31 -8.38 -18.47 13.20
C HIS A 31 -6.94 -18.19 13.69
N VAL A 32 -6.56 -16.92 13.81
CA VAL A 32 -5.20 -16.47 14.18
C VAL A 32 -4.65 -17.19 15.42
N ASN A 33 -5.47 -17.37 16.45
CA ASN A 33 -5.06 -18.04 17.71
C ASN A 33 -4.79 -19.54 17.55
N LYS A 34 -5.35 -20.19 16.52
CA LYS A 34 -5.22 -21.63 16.25
C LYS A 34 -4.14 -21.96 15.21
N PHE A 35 -3.64 -20.97 14.47
CA PHE A 35 -2.67 -21.19 13.41
C PHE A 35 -1.31 -21.65 13.95
N ARG A 36 -0.79 -22.78 13.44
CA ARG A 36 0.51 -23.36 13.83
C ARG A 36 1.36 -23.86 12.64
N GLU A 37 0.84 -23.83 11.42
CA GLU A 37 1.46 -24.37 10.20
C GLU A 37 2.39 -23.33 9.53
N TYR A 38 3.49 -22.96 10.19
CA TYR A 38 4.36 -21.85 9.76
C TYR A 38 5.13 -22.12 8.45
N GLU A 39 5.19 -23.38 8.01
CA GLU A 39 5.74 -23.80 6.72
C GLU A 39 4.80 -23.50 5.55
N LYS A 40 3.51 -23.24 5.80
CA LYS A 40 2.52 -22.96 4.77
C LYS A 40 2.53 -21.50 4.33
N THR A 41 2.15 -21.27 3.07
CA THR A 41 1.83 -19.92 2.60
C THR A 41 0.51 -19.48 3.21
N ILE A 42 0.42 -18.23 3.66
CA ILE A 42 -0.82 -17.70 4.23
C ILE A 42 -1.41 -16.56 3.40
N ALA A 43 -2.66 -16.22 3.65
CA ALA A 43 -3.27 -14.96 3.23
C ALA A 43 -4.01 -14.31 4.40
N THR A 44 -3.91 -12.99 4.57
CA THR A 44 -4.64 -12.30 5.65
C THR A 44 -4.89 -10.83 5.34
N TYR A 45 -5.94 -10.26 5.94
CA TYR A 45 -6.26 -8.84 5.82
C TYR A 45 -5.74 -8.00 6.98
N GLY A 46 -4.89 -7.02 6.66
CA GLY A 46 -4.42 -6.02 7.60
C GLY A 46 -3.46 -6.54 8.66
N VAL A 47 -2.74 -5.61 9.30
CA VAL A 47 -1.91 -5.87 10.47
C VAL A 47 -2.79 -5.72 11.71
N LEU A 48 -3.51 -6.78 12.07
CA LEU A 48 -4.55 -6.78 13.10
C LEU A 48 -4.41 -8.00 14.01
N ARG A 49 -4.47 -7.80 15.34
CA ARG A 49 -4.67 -8.87 16.34
C ARG A 49 -3.76 -10.11 16.12
N GLY A 50 -2.45 -9.89 15.93
CA GLY A 50 -1.44 -10.95 15.78
C GLY A 50 -1.17 -11.45 14.35
N THR A 51 -1.88 -10.95 13.33
CA THR A 51 -1.62 -11.37 11.94
C THR A 51 -0.20 -11.06 11.48
N PHE A 52 0.35 -9.91 11.87
CA PHE A 52 1.72 -9.54 11.52
C PHE A 52 2.78 -10.43 12.18
N ASP A 53 2.54 -10.91 13.41
CA ASP A 53 3.46 -11.85 14.07
C ASP A 53 3.50 -13.20 13.35
N ILE A 54 2.37 -13.64 12.77
CA ILE A 54 2.34 -14.82 11.91
C ILE A 54 3.04 -14.55 10.58
N MET A 55 2.79 -13.40 9.94
CA MET A 55 3.45 -13.02 8.69
C MET A 55 4.98 -13.01 8.80
N GLN A 56 5.53 -12.65 9.97
CA GLN A 56 6.98 -12.70 10.24
C GLN A 56 7.54 -14.11 10.41
N LYS A 57 6.70 -15.09 10.75
CA LYS A 57 7.11 -16.48 11.00
C LYS A 57 7.00 -17.38 9.77
N VAL A 58 6.19 -16.99 8.79
CA VAL A 58 6.02 -17.74 7.54
C VAL A 58 6.99 -17.26 6.47
N LYS A 59 7.40 -18.16 5.56
CA LYS A 59 8.23 -17.78 4.41
C LYS A 59 7.48 -16.91 3.42
N ASN A 60 6.21 -17.23 3.17
CA ASN A 60 5.41 -16.62 2.12
C ASN A 60 4.03 -16.21 2.62
N PHE A 61 3.55 -15.04 2.21
CA PHE A 61 2.23 -14.55 2.54
C PHE A 61 1.62 -13.68 1.42
N TYR A 62 0.29 -13.65 1.39
CA TYR A 62 -0.51 -12.67 0.68
C TYR A 62 -1.10 -11.69 1.69
N TYR A 63 -0.71 -10.43 1.55
CA TYR A 63 -1.23 -9.34 2.37
C TYR A 63 -2.38 -8.64 1.64
N ILE A 64 -3.53 -8.60 2.29
CA ILE A 64 -4.72 -7.91 1.80
C ILE A 64 -4.91 -6.64 2.64
N ASP A 65 -5.19 -5.52 2.00
CA ASP A 65 -5.48 -4.26 2.68
C ASP A 65 -6.32 -3.37 1.76
N HIS A 66 -6.65 -2.15 2.18
CA HIS A 66 -7.32 -1.17 1.33
C HIS A 66 -6.56 -0.93 0.02
N GLY A 67 -7.31 -0.76 -1.07
CA GLY A 67 -6.77 -0.50 -2.41
C GLY A 67 -5.89 0.75 -2.46
N TYR A 68 -5.14 0.92 -3.55
CA TYR A 68 -4.39 2.15 -3.78
C TYR A 68 -5.35 3.29 -4.13
N PHE A 69 -6.33 2.99 -4.97
CA PHE A 69 -7.34 3.93 -5.48
C PHE A 69 -8.75 3.42 -5.22
N ASN A 70 -9.73 4.34 -5.21
CA ASN A 70 -11.16 4.03 -5.01
C ASN A 70 -11.40 3.11 -3.81
N GLN A 71 -10.84 3.49 -2.67
CA GLN A 71 -10.94 2.74 -1.43
C GLN A 71 -12.36 2.81 -0.86
N SER A 72 -12.72 1.77 -0.11
CA SER A 72 -13.95 1.73 0.67
C SER A 72 -14.08 2.95 1.59
N LYS A 73 -15.30 3.52 1.70
CA LYS A 73 -15.55 4.70 2.53
C LYS A 73 -15.22 4.40 4.00
N ARG A 74 -14.57 5.37 4.65
CA ARG A 74 -14.16 5.28 6.05
C ARG A 74 -14.82 6.36 6.88
N GLU A 75 -15.13 6.02 8.12
CA GLU A 75 -15.53 6.97 9.15
C GLU A 75 -14.41 7.05 10.19
N PHE A 76 -14.00 8.27 10.51
CA PHE A 76 -13.02 8.54 11.57
C PHE A 76 -13.79 9.12 12.76
N LYS A 77 -14.07 8.28 13.77
CA LYS A 77 -14.69 8.70 15.03
C LYS A 77 -13.74 8.44 16.18
N GLU A 78 -13.42 9.48 16.94
CA GLU A 78 -12.77 9.39 18.26
C GLU A 78 -11.66 8.33 18.32
N SER A 79 -10.63 8.45 17.48
CA SER A 79 -9.46 7.56 17.37
C SER A 79 -9.68 6.17 16.75
N ARG A 80 -10.90 5.83 16.29
CA ARG A 80 -11.22 4.60 15.56
C ARG A 80 -11.55 4.89 14.10
N THR A 81 -10.96 4.10 13.21
CA THR A 81 -11.29 4.09 11.78
C THR A 81 -12.27 2.95 11.52
N GLY A 82 -13.53 3.28 11.26
CA GLY A 82 -14.55 2.34 10.79
C GLY A 82 -14.59 2.30 9.26
N VAL A 83 -14.86 1.14 8.68
CA VAL A 83 -15.16 1.01 7.25
C VAL A 83 -16.68 0.97 7.13
N LEU A 84 -17.27 1.95 6.45
CA LEU A 84 -18.73 2.13 6.34
C LEU A 84 -19.35 1.13 5.36
N SER A 85 -18.60 0.77 4.32
CA SER A 85 -19.02 -0.12 3.23
C SER A 85 -17.80 -0.84 2.66
N LEU A 86 -17.98 -2.05 2.11
CA LEU A 86 -16.91 -2.82 1.42
C LEU A 86 -17.03 -2.73 -0.10
N ASP A 87 -17.42 -1.55 -0.58
CA ASP A 87 -17.74 -1.24 -1.98
C ASP A 87 -16.52 -0.77 -2.80
N GLY A 88 -15.40 -0.47 -2.13
CA GLY A 88 -14.16 -0.09 -2.79
C GLY A 88 -13.24 -1.26 -3.13
N TYR A 89 -12.03 -0.91 -3.55
CA TYR A 89 -10.99 -1.87 -3.87
C TYR A 89 -10.13 -2.25 -2.66
N PHE A 90 -9.56 -3.44 -2.74
CA PHE A 90 -8.62 -4.04 -1.79
C PHE A 90 -7.36 -4.46 -2.55
N ARG A 91 -6.19 -4.03 -2.07
CA ARG A 91 -4.92 -4.47 -2.64
C ARG A 91 -4.58 -5.86 -2.13
N ILE A 92 -3.96 -6.67 -2.98
CA ILE A 92 -3.40 -7.97 -2.61
C ILE A 92 -1.96 -8.01 -3.05
N VAL A 93 -1.04 -8.18 -2.11
CA VAL A 93 0.40 -8.08 -2.33
C VAL A 93 1.09 -9.33 -1.80
N TYR A 94 2.01 -9.88 -2.57
CA TYR A 94 2.79 -11.05 -2.15
C TYR A 94 4.10 -10.63 -1.46
N ASN A 95 4.37 -11.22 -0.29
CA ASN A 95 5.59 -11.01 0.51
C ASN A 95 5.95 -9.54 0.80
N ASN A 96 4.95 -8.67 0.75
CA ASN A 96 5.12 -7.25 1.00
C ASN A 96 3.78 -6.63 1.42
N LEU A 97 3.82 -5.41 1.98
CA LEU A 97 2.62 -4.66 2.37
C LEU A 97 2.11 -3.75 1.24
N ILE A 98 2.99 -3.43 0.29
CA ILE A 98 2.79 -2.47 -0.80
C ILE A 98 3.41 -3.05 -2.08
N HIS A 99 2.74 -2.87 -3.21
CA HIS A 99 3.23 -3.29 -4.50
C HIS A 99 4.40 -2.40 -4.95
N ASN A 100 5.47 -3.01 -5.43
CA ASN A 100 6.72 -2.33 -5.77
C ASN A 100 6.71 -1.56 -7.11
N GLY A 101 5.52 -1.34 -7.67
CA GLY A 101 5.33 -0.71 -8.97
C GLY A 101 5.82 -1.49 -10.20
N GLN A 102 6.47 -2.65 -10.05
CA GLN A 102 7.04 -3.40 -11.19
C GLN A 102 5.99 -4.29 -11.86
N GLY A 103 6.10 -4.42 -13.19
CA GLY A 103 5.18 -5.20 -13.99
C GLY A 103 5.03 -4.59 -15.37
N ASN A 104 4.33 -5.29 -16.25
CA ASN A 104 3.97 -4.79 -17.57
C ASN A 104 2.53 -5.21 -17.87
N PHE A 105 1.60 -4.63 -17.12
CA PHE A 105 0.18 -4.90 -17.28
C PHE A 105 -0.49 -3.91 -18.24
N PRO A 106 -1.53 -4.34 -18.97
CA PRO A 106 -2.32 -3.44 -19.80
C PRO A 106 -3.10 -2.43 -18.95
N ASP A 107 -3.70 -1.43 -19.61
CA ASP A 107 -4.38 -0.31 -18.96
C ASP A 107 -5.88 -0.52 -18.74
N ASP A 108 -6.42 -1.69 -19.09
CA ASP A 108 -7.86 -2.01 -19.03
C ASP A 108 -8.42 -1.90 -17.60
N ARG A 109 -7.72 -2.42 -16.59
CA ARG A 109 -8.10 -2.26 -15.18
C ARG A 109 -7.94 -0.81 -14.72
N LEU A 110 -6.89 -0.11 -15.19
CA LEU A 110 -6.69 1.30 -14.86
C LEU A 110 -7.84 2.18 -15.39
N LYS A 111 -8.27 1.95 -16.63
CA LYS A 111 -9.41 2.65 -17.24
C LYS A 111 -10.70 2.49 -16.42
N LYS A 112 -10.96 1.30 -15.85
CA LYS A 112 -12.11 1.05 -14.97
C LYS A 112 -12.09 1.89 -13.68
N LEU A 113 -10.92 2.31 -13.22
CA LEU A 113 -10.79 3.14 -12.01
C LEU A 113 -11.20 4.60 -12.25
N ASN A 114 -11.23 5.06 -13.51
CA ASN A 114 -11.62 6.42 -13.89
C ASN A 114 -10.92 7.51 -13.05
N LEU A 115 -9.59 7.45 -12.97
CA LEU A 115 -8.78 8.34 -12.13
C LEU A 115 -8.49 9.66 -12.85
N ASP A 116 -8.53 10.76 -12.09
CA ASP A 116 -8.16 12.10 -12.55
C ASP A 116 -6.65 12.33 -12.37
N PHE A 117 -5.92 12.27 -13.50
CA PHE A 117 -4.48 12.52 -13.54
C PHE A 117 -4.20 14.00 -13.75
N LYS A 118 -3.50 14.62 -12.81
CA LYS A 118 -2.97 15.98 -12.97
C LYS A 118 -1.63 15.95 -13.68
N LYS A 119 -1.40 16.97 -14.51
CA LYS A 119 -0.08 17.23 -15.10
C LYS A 119 0.95 17.34 -13.97
N GLN A 120 2.14 16.78 -14.19
CA GLN A 120 3.21 16.86 -13.21
C GLN A 120 3.52 18.31 -12.85
N ASN A 121 3.60 18.60 -11.56
CA ASN A 121 4.04 19.89 -11.03
C ASN A 121 5.54 20.07 -11.30
N THR A 122 5.90 21.17 -11.93
CA THR A 122 7.29 21.52 -12.28
C THR A 122 7.79 22.78 -11.56
N SER A 123 7.01 23.32 -10.61
CA SER A 123 7.32 24.58 -9.91
C SER A 123 7.12 24.50 -8.39
N GLY A 124 6.90 23.31 -7.84
CA GLY A 124 6.71 23.11 -6.40
C GLY A 124 7.86 23.67 -5.56
N SER A 125 7.54 24.22 -4.39
CA SER A 125 8.51 24.97 -3.56
C SER A 125 9.06 24.17 -2.37
N TYR A 126 8.43 23.06 -2.01
CA TYR A 126 8.81 22.23 -0.85
C TYR A 126 8.65 20.74 -1.11
N ILE A 127 9.33 19.95 -0.29
CA ILE A 127 9.24 18.49 -0.28
C ILE A 127 8.43 18.07 0.95
N ILE A 128 7.40 17.24 0.75
CA ILE A 128 6.61 16.68 1.83
C ILE A 128 7.29 15.42 2.35
N LEU A 129 7.54 15.35 3.66
CA LEU A 129 7.91 14.14 4.38
C LEU A 129 6.66 13.57 5.04
N SER A 130 6.04 12.56 4.42
CA SER A 130 4.91 11.85 5.01
C SER A 130 5.41 10.85 6.04
N GLU A 131 5.35 11.30 7.29
CA GLU A 131 5.83 10.53 8.44
C GLU A 131 4.99 9.25 8.64
N PRO A 132 5.63 8.08 8.75
CA PRO A 132 4.93 6.83 9.04
C PRO A 132 4.30 6.85 10.44
N SER A 133 3.22 6.10 10.62
CA SER A 133 2.69 5.87 11.97
C SER A 133 3.70 5.14 12.85
N GLU A 134 3.57 5.29 14.17
CA GLU A 134 4.42 4.57 15.14
C GLU A 134 4.40 3.05 14.93
N THR A 135 3.25 2.49 14.55
CA THR A 135 3.14 1.07 14.18
C THR A 135 4.03 0.72 12.99
N MET A 136 4.03 1.54 11.93
CA MET A 136 4.87 1.30 10.76
C MET A 136 6.35 1.53 11.06
N LYS A 137 6.71 2.54 11.87
CA LYS A 137 8.09 2.71 12.35
C LYS A 137 8.58 1.47 13.10
N LYS A 138 7.76 0.87 13.95
CA LYS A 138 8.10 -0.39 14.65
C LYS A 138 8.25 -1.57 13.69
N ILE A 139 7.28 -1.78 12.82
CA ILE A 139 7.26 -2.88 11.82
C ILE A 139 8.52 -2.86 10.95
N TYR A 140 8.94 -1.67 10.49
CA TYR A 140 10.11 -1.53 9.63
C TYR A 140 11.42 -1.25 10.39
N ASN A 141 11.39 -1.24 11.73
CA ASN A 141 12.51 -0.87 12.58
C ASN A 141 13.15 0.49 12.20
N LYS A 142 12.30 1.51 12.05
CA LYS A 142 12.64 2.89 11.66
C LYS A 142 12.12 3.94 12.65
N PRO A 143 12.55 3.92 13.93
CA PRO A 143 12.09 4.88 14.94
C PRO A 143 12.46 6.33 14.61
N ASN A 144 13.64 6.56 14.02
CA ASN A 144 14.18 7.89 13.72
C ASN A 144 13.96 8.34 12.26
N TRP A 145 12.96 7.75 11.58
CA TRP A 145 12.76 7.89 10.14
C TRP A 145 12.79 9.34 9.64
N VAL A 146 12.11 10.27 10.33
CA VAL A 146 12.02 11.67 9.91
C VAL A 146 13.40 12.32 9.88
N ASN A 147 14.20 12.14 10.93
CA ASN A 147 15.52 12.77 11.03
C ASN A 147 16.52 12.14 10.06
N GLU A 148 16.49 10.82 9.90
CA GLU A 148 17.30 10.11 8.88
C GLU A 148 16.97 10.59 7.47
N THR A 149 15.68 10.71 7.15
CA THR A 149 15.21 11.10 5.81
C THR A 149 15.52 12.57 5.52
N LYS A 150 15.38 13.47 6.52
CA LYS A 150 15.82 14.87 6.39
C LYS A 150 17.31 14.97 6.05
N LYS A 151 18.16 14.21 6.75
CA LYS A 151 19.61 14.19 6.47
C LYS A 151 19.91 13.65 5.07
N LEU A 152 19.21 12.59 4.65
CA LEU A 152 19.38 12.01 3.32
C LEU A 152 19.04 13.01 2.21
N ILE A 153 17.88 13.68 2.30
CA ILE A 153 17.41 14.59 1.24
C ILE A 153 18.30 15.82 1.13
N LYS A 154 18.83 16.33 2.26
CA LYS A 154 19.77 17.46 2.27
C LYS A 154 21.06 17.21 1.48
N ASN A 155 21.39 15.97 1.16
CA ASN A 155 22.54 15.68 0.28
C ASN A 155 22.24 15.97 -1.20
N PHE A 156 20.96 16.13 -1.58
CA PHE A 156 20.52 16.23 -2.97
C PHE A 156 19.61 17.43 -3.25
N SER A 157 19.09 18.10 -2.21
CA SER A 157 18.14 19.20 -2.33
C SER A 157 18.22 20.17 -1.15
N ASP A 158 18.12 21.46 -1.46
CA ASP A 158 18.03 22.55 -0.47
C ASP A 158 16.58 23.02 -0.26
N ARG A 159 15.58 22.36 -0.85
CA ARG A 159 14.17 22.75 -0.73
C ARG A 159 13.67 22.60 0.70
N THR A 160 12.71 23.45 1.05
CA THR A 160 12.02 23.38 2.35
C THR A 160 11.39 22.01 2.56
N LEU A 161 11.61 21.41 3.72
CA LEU A 161 11.04 20.11 4.09
C LEU A 161 9.85 20.29 5.04
N ILE A 162 8.67 19.82 4.64
CA ILE A 162 7.45 19.86 5.47
C ILE A 162 7.13 18.46 5.97
N VAL A 163 7.12 18.26 7.28
CA VAL A 163 6.69 16.98 7.88
C VAL A 163 5.17 16.97 8.00
N HIS A 164 4.54 15.92 7.47
CA HIS A 164 3.09 15.74 7.49
C HIS A 164 2.70 14.36 8.03
N ASN A 165 1.75 14.32 8.97
CA ASN A 165 1.16 13.11 9.51
C ASN A 165 -0.34 13.32 9.82
N LYS A 166 -0.99 12.33 10.43
CA LYS A 166 -2.44 12.37 10.73
C LYS A 166 -2.86 13.47 11.74
N PHE A 167 -1.90 14.09 12.42
CA PHE A 167 -2.12 15.17 13.38
C PHE A 167 -1.76 16.54 12.81
N SER A 168 -1.32 16.62 11.55
CA SER A 168 -1.02 17.88 10.89
C SER A 168 -2.30 18.71 10.68
N GLU A 169 -2.21 20.01 10.94
CA GLU A 169 -3.33 20.95 10.76
C GLU A 169 -3.73 21.09 9.30
N LYS A 170 -2.73 21.21 8.41
CA LYS A 170 -2.96 21.27 6.96
C LYS A 170 -3.20 19.87 6.42
N SER A 171 -4.25 19.74 5.62
CA SER A 171 -4.53 18.49 4.92
C SER A 171 -3.43 18.16 3.91
N LEU A 172 -3.23 16.86 3.65
CA LEU A 172 -2.29 16.41 2.63
C LEU A 172 -2.65 16.99 1.24
N ASP A 173 -3.94 17.07 0.90
CA ASP A 173 -4.37 17.57 -0.41
C ASP A 173 -3.94 19.02 -0.63
N THR A 174 -4.09 19.87 0.39
CA THR A 174 -3.62 21.26 0.36
C THR A 174 -2.11 21.36 0.17
N LEU A 175 -1.33 20.48 0.82
CA LEU A 175 0.12 20.48 0.65
C LEU A 175 0.55 19.98 -0.74
N LEU A 176 -0.21 19.09 -1.36
CA LEU A 176 0.15 18.55 -2.68
C LEU A 176 0.06 19.60 -3.80
N GLU A 177 -0.75 20.65 -3.65
CA GLU A 177 -0.92 21.71 -4.66
C GLU A 177 0.39 22.42 -5.03
N ASN A 178 1.32 22.57 -4.07
CA ASN A 178 2.60 23.26 -4.28
C ASN A 178 3.83 22.43 -3.90
N ALA A 179 3.66 21.11 -3.76
CA ALA A 179 4.76 20.20 -3.46
C ALA A 179 5.60 19.91 -4.71
N TRP A 180 6.92 19.95 -4.53
CA TRP A 180 7.91 19.50 -5.50
C TRP A 180 7.99 17.97 -5.55
N ALA A 181 8.02 17.35 -4.37
CA ALA A 181 8.11 15.91 -4.21
C ALA A 181 7.41 15.45 -2.93
N PHE A 182 6.99 14.20 -2.94
CA PHE A 182 6.46 13.49 -1.79
C PHE A 182 7.41 12.37 -1.39
N VAL A 183 7.84 12.34 -0.12
CA VAL A 183 8.74 11.30 0.39
C VAL A 183 8.06 10.58 1.54
N SER A 184 8.07 9.25 1.51
CA SER A 184 7.56 8.41 2.60
C SER A 184 8.42 7.18 2.82
N LEU A 185 8.15 6.44 3.90
CA LEU A 185 8.69 5.09 4.05
C LEU A 185 8.10 4.16 2.99
N GLN A 186 6.77 4.01 3.00
CA GLN A 186 6.05 3.10 2.10
C GLN A 186 4.60 3.52 1.76
N SER A 187 4.14 4.67 2.29
CA SER A 187 2.71 5.00 2.31
C SER A 187 2.05 4.99 0.92
N THR A 188 0.87 4.37 0.80
CA THR A 188 0.06 4.43 -0.44
C THR A 188 -0.33 5.85 -0.82
N ALA A 189 -0.25 6.81 0.10
CA ALA A 189 -0.45 8.23 -0.18
C ALA A 189 0.56 8.78 -1.21
N GLY A 190 1.71 8.13 -1.41
CA GLY A 190 2.63 8.48 -2.50
C GLY A 190 2.00 8.28 -3.88
N PHE A 191 1.19 7.24 -4.07
CA PHE A 191 0.47 7.05 -5.34
C PHE A 191 -0.63 8.10 -5.55
N LYS A 192 -1.27 8.56 -4.46
CA LYS A 192 -2.18 9.71 -4.51
C LYS A 192 -1.43 11.00 -4.89
N ALA A 193 -0.24 11.22 -4.34
CA ALA A 193 0.61 12.35 -4.71
C ALA A 193 0.94 12.32 -6.21
N MET A 194 1.29 11.15 -6.75
CA MET A 194 1.57 10.98 -8.17
C MET A 194 0.33 11.27 -9.05
N LEU A 195 -0.88 10.86 -8.64
CA LEU A 195 -2.12 11.27 -9.33
C LEU A 195 -2.31 12.80 -9.36
N LYS A 196 -1.90 13.48 -8.30
CA LYS A 196 -1.94 14.95 -8.18
C LYS A 196 -0.75 15.64 -8.86
N GLY A 197 0.05 14.92 -9.63
CA GLY A 197 1.19 15.47 -10.36
C GLY A 197 2.43 15.69 -9.50
N VAL A 198 2.49 15.14 -8.27
CA VAL A 198 3.65 15.24 -7.38
C VAL A 198 4.41 13.92 -7.35
N PRO A 199 5.66 13.86 -7.85
CA PRO A 199 6.47 12.64 -7.84
C PRO A 199 6.71 12.11 -6.43
N ALA A 200 6.56 10.79 -6.25
CA ALA A 200 6.71 10.12 -4.97
C ALA A 200 8.01 9.31 -4.89
N TYR A 201 8.64 9.35 -3.72
CA TYR A 201 9.89 8.67 -3.39
C TYR A 201 9.72 7.87 -2.10
N PHE A 202 10.36 6.70 -2.05
CA PHE A 202 10.22 5.77 -0.94
C PHE A 202 11.59 5.37 -0.39
N THR A 203 11.70 5.31 0.94
CA THR A 203 12.93 4.88 1.62
C THR A 203 12.94 3.37 1.91
N GLU A 204 11.78 2.72 1.83
CA GLU A 204 11.68 1.26 1.89
C GLU A 204 12.33 0.65 0.63
N LYS A 205 13.14 -0.41 0.81
CA LYS A 205 14.03 -0.95 -0.22
C LYS A 205 13.29 -1.55 -1.41
N THR A 206 12.19 -2.26 -1.17
CA THR A 206 11.39 -2.87 -2.23
C THR A 206 10.70 -1.84 -3.14
N LEU A 207 10.46 -0.63 -2.64
CA LEU A 207 9.80 0.46 -3.38
C LEU A 207 10.77 1.39 -4.11
N LYS A 208 12.09 1.18 -3.99
CA LYS A 208 13.12 2.02 -4.64
C LYS A 208 13.04 2.06 -6.17
N ASN A 209 12.36 1.09 -6.78
CA ASN A 209 12.17 1.05 -8.24
C ASN A 209 11.17 2.11 -8.75
N ILE A 210 10.42 2.76 -7.85
CA ILE A 210 9.45 3.79 -8.24
C ILE A 210 10.18 5.09 -8.60
N ASN A 211 11.01 5.60 -7.70
CA ASN A 211 11.90 6.73 -7.92
C ASN A 211 13.07 6.67 -6.92
N ARG A 212 14.21 7.26 -7.30
CA ARG A 212 15.43 7.33 -6.48
C ARG A 212 15.56 8.70 -5.83
N ILE A 213 15.80 8.75 -4.51
CA ILE A 213 15.88 10.03 -3.76
C ILE A 213 17.07 10.87 -4.25
N GLU A 214 18.10 10.22 -4.76
CA GLU A 214 19.28 10.83 -5.38
C GLU A 214 18.91 11.69 -6.62
N GLU A 215 17.74 11.47 -7.21
CA GLU A 215 17.23 12.20 -8.39
C GLU A 215 16.09 13.18 -8.03
N ILE A 216 15.93 13.52 -6.75
CA ILE A 216 14.77 14.28 -6.27
C ILE A 216 14.62 15.68 -6.92
N GLU A 217 15.69 16.27 -7.44
CA GLU A 217 15.68 17.54 -8.19
C GLU A 217 15.45 17.39 -9.69
N SER A 218 15.30 16.16 -10.21
CA SER A 218 14.88 15.88 -11.58
C SER A 218 13.65 14.97 -11.58
N PRO A 219 12.53 15.45 -11.02
CA PRO A 219 11.49 14.55 -10.58
C PRO A 219 10.67 14.07 -11.79
N LYS A 220 10.28 12.79 -11.78
CA LYS A 220 9.53 12.16 -12.86
C LYS A 220 8.42 11.27 -12.31
N ILE A 221 7.28 11.28 -12.99
CA ILE A 221 6.19 10.32 -12.78
C ILE A 221 6.23 9.30 -13.92
N ASP A 222 6.55 8.04 -13.60
CA ASP A 222 6.26 6.94 -14.52
C ASP A 222 4.79 6.54 -14.39
N TYR A 223 3.96 6.94 -15.35
CA TYR A 223 2.53 6.63 -15.34
C TYR A 223 2.22 5.15 -15.63
N LYS A 224 3.18 4.35 -16.11
CA LYS A 224 2.96 2.90 -16.30
C LYS A 224 2.75 2.16 -14.99
N ILE A 225 3.24 2.71 -13.88
CA ILE A 225 3.04 2.14 -12.56
C ILE A 225 1.56 1.95 -12.21
N PHE A 226 0.69 2.84 -12.69
CA PHE A 226 -0.73 2.82 -12.38
C PHE A 226 -1.44 1.59 -12.96
N ASN A 227 -0.98 1.08 -14.10
CA ASN A 227 -1.46 -0.20 -14.65
C ASN A 227 -1.13 -1.34 -13.68
N ASN A 228 0.11 -1.39 -13.20
CA ASN A 228 0.58 -2.43 -12.29
C ASN A 228 -0.17 -2.37 -10.95
N LEU A 229 -0.43 -1.16 -10.42
CA LEU A 229 -1.21 -0.97 -9.20
C LEU A 229 -2.69 -1.38 -9.38
N ALA A 230 -3.29 -1.08 -10.54
CA ALA A 230 -4.66 -1.47 -10.86
C ALA A 230 -4.83 -3.01 -10.94
N TYR A 231 -3.81 -3.72 -11.40
CA TYR A 231 -3.73 -5.19 -11.36
C TYR A 231 -3.39 -5.76 -9.99
N GLY A 232 -2.93 -4.91 -9.07
CA GLY A 232 -2.70 -5.26 -7.66
C GLY A 232 -3.91 -5.03 -6.75
N GLN A 233 -5.06 -4.56 -7.26
CA GLN A 233 -6.25 -4.27 -6.46
C GLN A 233 -7.56 -4.82 -7.06
N TRP A 234 -8.46 -5.26 -6.16
CA TRP A 234 -9.64 -6.04 -6.48
C TRP A 234 -10.82 -5.61 -5.63
N THR A 235 -12.01 -5.56 -6.22
CA THR A 235 -13.27 -5.40 -5.48
C THR A 235 -13.58 -6.66 -4.68
N LEU A 236 -14.47 -6.55 -3.70
CA LEU A 236 -14.90 -7.72 -2.92
C LEU A 236 -15.53 -8.82 -3.80
N LYS A 237 -16.27 -8.42 -4.85
CA LYS A 237 -16.89 -9.37 -5.80
C LYS A 237 -15.86 -10.16 -6.59
N GLU A 238 -14.80 -9.50 -7.08
CA GLU A 238 -13.69 -10.17 -7.78
C GLU A 238 -12.89 -11.10 -6.86
N ILE A 239 -12.80 -10.75 -5.57
CA ILE A 239 -12.19 -11.60 -4.54
C ILE A 239 -13.08 -12.84 -4.30
N GLU A 240 -14.37 -12.64 -4.11
CA GLU A 240 -15.33 -13.71 -3.81
C GLU A 240 -15.51 -14.69 -4.99
N SER A 241 -15.51 -14.18 -6.22
CA SER A 241 -15.66 -15.00 -7.43
C SER A 241 -14.43 -15.86 -7.74
N GLY A 242 -13.27 -15.53 -7.15
CA GLY A 242 -12.00 -16.16 -7.43
C GLY A 242 -11.19 -15.53 -8.57
N GLU A 243 -11.73 -14.53 -9.27
CA GLU A 243 -11.01 -13.79 -10.32
C GLU A 243 -9.65 -13.27 -9.83
N ALA A 244 -9.65 -12.63 -8.65
CA ALA A 244 -8.43 -12.13 -8.04
C ALA A 244 -7.38 -13.22 -7.82
N TRP A 245 -7.81 -14.38 -7.29
CA TRP A 245 -6.90 -15.50 -7.01
C TRP A 245 -6.36 -16.15 -8.29
N LEU A 246 -7.23 -16.38 -9.29
CA LEU A 246 -6.84 -16.93 -10.58
C LEU A 246 -5.77 -16.07 -11.24
N HIS A 247 -5.95 -14.74 -11.21
CA HIS A 247 -4.95 -13.82 -11.74
C HIS A 247 -3.65 -13.87 -10.92
N ILE A 248 -3.72 -13.65 -9.61
CA ILE A 248 -2.53 -13.52 -8.75
C ILE A 248 -1.68 -14.80 -8.72
N SER A 249 -2.33 -15.97 -8.72
CA SER A 249 -1.65 -17.27 -8.71
C SER A 249 -1.00 -17.64 -10.04
N SER A 250 -1.40 -16.98 -11.14
CA SER A 250 -0.78 -17.16 -12.47
C SER A 250 0.51 -16.37 -12.65
N ILE A 251 0.73 -15.34 -11.83
CA ILE A 251 1.93 -14.50 -11.91
C ILE A 251 3.14 -15.26 -11.35
N PRO A 252 4.25 -15.37 -12.10
CA PRO A 252 5.49 -15.94 -11.62
C PRO A 252 5.99 -15.21 -10.36
N LYS A 253 6.15 -15.96 -9.28
CA LYS A 253 6.68 -15.46 -8.02
C LYS A 253 8.20 -15.39 -8.15
N LYS A 254 8.78 -14.19 -8.16
CA LYS A 254 10.22 -14.07 -7.89
C LYS A 254 10.43 -14.41 -6.42
N LEU A 255 11.10 -15.54 -6.17
CA LEU A 255 11.56 -15.95 -4.84
C LEU A 255 12.57 -14.93 -4.29
#